data_AF-A0A9E3EF57-F1
#
_entry.id   AF-A0A9E3EF57-F1
#
_cell.length_a   1.000
_cell.length_b   1.000
_cell.length_c   1.000
_cell.angle_alpha   90.00
_cell.angle_beta   90.00
_cell.angle_gamma   90.00
#
_symmetry.space_group_name_H-M   'P 1'
#
loop_
_entity.id
_entity.type
_entity.pdbx_description
1 polymer ?
#
loop_
_entity_poly.entity_id
_entity_poly.type
_entity_poly.pdbx_seq_one_letter_code
_entity_poly.pdbx_strand_id
1 'polypeptide(L)'
;MTNPSFALSALADPTRRGVFERLASGSASVGEIAAELPVSRPAVSQHLKILKEAGLVLDRAEGTRRVYQIDPAGLGAIRAWL
;
A
#
# COMPACT_ATOMS: atom_id res chain seq x y z
N MET A 1 -13.98 -3.36 -6.16
CA MET A 1 -14.68 -2.36 -5.30
C MET A 1 -13.99 -2.37 -3.95
N THR A 2 -13.40 -1.24 -3.55
CA THR A 2 -12.77 -1.09 -2.24
C THR A 2 -13.84 -1.12 -1.15
N ASN A 3 -13.69 -2.02 -0.17
CA ASN A 3 -14.55 -2.04 1.01
C ASN A 3 -14.00 -1.04 2.04
N PRO A 4 -14.71 0.06 2.37
CA PRO A 4 -14.20 1.12 3.23
C PRO A 4 -13.78 0.62 4.62
N SER A 5 -14.55 -0.28 5.23
CA SER A 5 -14.24 -0.82 6.56
C SER A 5 -12.95 -1.64 6.56
N PHE A 6 -12.73 -2.45 5.52
CA PHE A 6 -11.49 -3.22 5.39
C PHE A 6 -10.29 -2.31 5.10
N ALA A 7 -10.47 -1.28 4.26
CA ALA A 7 -9.44 -0.29 3.98
C ALA A 7 -9.01 0.49 5.22
N LEU A 8 -9.95 0.93 6.04
CA LEU A 8 -9.66 1.59 7.32
C LEU A 8 -8.96 0.65 8.31
N SER A 9 -9.38 -0.62 8.39
CA SER A 9 -8.71 -1.64 9.19
C SER A 9 -7.27 -1.93 8.69
N ALA A 10 -7.05 -1.92 7.38
CA ALA A 10 -5.72 -2.03 6.81
C ALA A 10 -4.83 -0.84 7.22
N LEU A 11 -5.33 0.40 7.21
CA LEU A 11 -4.57 1.59 7.62
C LEU A 11 -4.44 1.77 9.15
N ALA A 12 -5.14 0.95 9.95
CA ALA A 12 -5.03 1.00 11.42
C ALA A 12 -3.67 0.47 11.94
N ASP A 13 -2.96 -0.34 11.15
CA ASP A 13 -1.62 -0.84 11.49
C ASP A 13 -0.55 0.21 11.16
N PRO A 14 0.35 0.54 12.11
CA PRO A 14 1.32 1.61 11.94
C PRO A 14 2.34 1.32 10.84
N THR A 15 2.72 0.06 10.63
CA THR A 15 3.67 -0.33 9.59
C THR A 15 3.02 -0.23 8.21
N ARG A 16 1.77 -0.70 8.05
CA ARG A 16 1.01 -0.54 6.80
C ARG A 16 0.78 0.92 6.49
N ARG A 17 0.51 1.75 7.49
CA ARG A 17 0.43 3.20 7.34
C ARG A 17 1.74 3.81 6.86
N GLY A 18 2.88 3.43 7.46
CA GLY A 18 4.20 3.87 7.01
C GLY A 18 4.52 3.46 5.57
N VAL A 19 4.15 2.24 5.17
CA VAL A 19 4.25 1.78 3.76
C VAL A 19 3.38 2.65 2.84
N PHE A 20 2.15 2.93 3.24
CA PHE A 20 1.21 3.72 2.45
C PHE A 20 1.66 5.19 2.31
N GLU A 21 2.11 5.81 3.41
CA GLU A 21 2.69 7.16 3.44
C GLU A 21 3.94 7.24 2.57
N ARG A 22 4.79 6.21 2.58
CA ARG A 22 5.94 6.14 1.67
C ARG A 22 5.52 6.15 0.21
N LEU A 23 4.43 5.47 -0.15
CA LEU A 23 3.89 5.47 -1.51
C LEU A 23 3.18 6.79 -1.88
N ALA A 24 2.78 7.59 -0.90
CA ALA A 24 2.25 8.94 -1.14
C ALA A 24 3.32 9.88 -1.72
N SER A 25 4.60 9.64 -1.41
CA SER A 25 5.73 10.37 -1.99
C SER A 25 6.09 9.92 -3.42
N GLY A 26 5.48 8.85 -3.93
CA GLY A 26 5.69 8.34 -5.28
C GLY A 26 5.77 6.81 -5.33
N SER A 27 5.63 6.27 -6.54
CA SER A 27 5.68 4.83 -6.77
C SER A 27 7.04 4.24 -6.41
N ALA A 28 7.07 3.07 -5.79
CA ALA A 28 8.30 2.43 -5.33
C ALA A 28 8.20 0.90 -5.35
N SER A 29 9.34 0.23 -5.50
CA SER A 29 9.45 -1.22 -5.34
C SER A 29 9.52 -1.63 -3.86
N VAL A 30 9.30 -2.92 -3.59
CA VAL A 30 9.45 -3.50 -2.24
C VAL A 30 10.82 -3.18 -1.62
N GLY A 31 11.88 -3.22 -2.43
CA GLY A 31 13.24 -2.95 -1.95
C GLY A 31 13.42 -1.49 -1.52
N GLU A 32 12.91 -0.55 -2.33
CA GLU A 32 12.96 0.88 -2.03
C GLU A 32 12.13 1.21 -0.79
N ILE A 33 10.93 0.64 -0.65
CA ILE A 33 10.07 0.84 0.53
C ILE A 33 10.75 0.28 1.80
N ALA A 34 11.33 -0.91 1.72
CA ALA A 34 11.99 -1.54 2.87
C ALA A 34 13.28 -0.82 3.29
N ALA A 35 13.93 -0.06 2.40
CA ALA A 35 15.12 0.71 2.74
C ALA A 35 14.81 1.90 3.65
N GLU A 36 13.56 2.38 3.67
CA GLU A 36 13.13 3.57 4.39
C GLU A 36 12.27 3.26 5.62
N LEU A 37 12.02 1.98 5.90
CA LEU A 37 11.21 1.54 7.04
C LEU A 37 12.00 0.56 7.91
N PRO A 38 11.78 0.52 9.23
CA PRO A 38 12.47 -0.38 10.15
C PRO A 38 11.89 -1.80 10.11
N VAL A 39 11.60 -2.34 8.91
CA VAL A 39 11.01 -3.66 8.69
C VAL A 39 11.65 -4.38 7.51
N SER A 40 11.58 -5.71 7.53
CA SER A 40 12.19 -6.54 6.49
C SER A 40 11.43 -6.48 5.17
N ARG A 41 12.12 -6.77 4.05
CA ARG A 41 11.48 -6.89 2.72
C ARG A 41 10.31 -7.89 2.68
N PRO A 42 10.38 -9.08 3.32
CA PRO A 42 9.22 -9.97 3.44
C PRO A 42 8.04 -9.33 4.19
N ALA A 43 8.29 -8.59 5.28
CA ALA A 43 7.24 -7.89 6.01
C ALA A 43 6.58 -6.81 5.12
N VAL A 44 7.37 -6.01 4.41
CA VAL A 44 6.85 -5.03 3.44
C VAL A 44 5.99 -5.70 2.37
N SER A 45 6.42 -6.84 1.83
CA SER A 45 5.64 -7.60 0.84
C SER A 45 4.29 -8.05 1.40
N GLN A 46 4.26 -8.52 2.64
CA GLN A 46 3.02 -8.91 3.32
C GLN A 46 2.09 -7.71 3.54
N HIS A 47 2.63 -6.56 3.97
CA HIS A 47 1.86 -5.33 4.15
C HIS A 47 1.27 -4.83 2.82
N LEU A 48 2.06 -4.83 1.74
CA LEU A 48 1.61 -4.45 0.40
C LEU A 48 0.51 -5.37 -0.13
N LYS A 49 0.60 -6.68 0.16
CA LYS A 49 -0.46 -7.64 -0.19
C LYS A 49 -1.79 -7.26 0.47
N ILE A 50 -1.78 -6.98 1.78
CA ILE A 50 -2.99 -6.57 2.52
C ILE A 50 -3.53 -5.24 1.99
N LEU A 51 -2.66 -4.25 1.75
CA LEU A 51 -3.07 -2.97 1.19
C LEU A 51 -3.68 -3.12 -0.20
N LYS A 52 -3.16 -4.04 -1.03
CA LYS A 52 -3.69 -4.33 -2.36
C LYS A 52 -5.05 -5.02 -2.27
N GLU A 53 -5.20 -6.01 -1.38
CA GLU A 53 -6.49 -6.67 -1.12
C GLU A 53 -7.53 -5.68 -0.61
N ALA A 54 -7.11 -4.70 0.18
CA ALA A 54 -7.94 -3.59 0.62
C ALA A 54 -8.24 -2.56 -0.47
N GLY A 55 -7.68 -2.70 -1.68
CA GLY A 55 -7.86 -1.78 -2.80
C GLY A 55 -7.26 -0.40 -2.54
N LEU A 56 -6.21 -0.31 -1.72
CA LEU A 56 -5.51 0.94 -1.39
C LEU A 56 -4.28 1.17 -2.26
N VAL A 57 -3.67 0.11 -2.77
CA VAL A 57 -2.49 0.18 -3.63
C VAL A 57 -2.67 -0.70 -4.85
N LEU A 58 -1.99 -0.30 -5.92
CA LEU A 58 -1.85 -1.04 -7.16
C LEU A 58 -0.39 -1.41 -7.34
N ASP A 59 -0.12 -2.39 -8.20
CA ASP A 59 1.23 -2.71 -8.61
C ASP A 59 1.31 -2.95 -10.11
N ARG A 60 2.49 -2.69 -10.67
CA ARG A 60 2.83 -2.99 -12.06
C ARG A 60 4.16 -3.74 -12.13
N ALA A 61 4.29 -4.63 -13.09
CA ALA A 61 5.57 -5.27 -13.39
C ALA A 61 6.48 -4.28 -14.13
N GLU A 62 7.72 -4.15 -13.66
CA GLU A 62 8.80 -3.43 -14.35
C GLU A 62 10.01 -4.36 -14.43
N GLY A 63 10.17 -5.04 -15.56
CA GLY A 63 11.19 -6.09 -15.70
C GLY A 63 11.02 -7.18 -14.63
N THR A 64 12.04 -7.38 -13.81
CA THR A 64 12.03 -8.39 -12.74
C THR A 64 11.46 -7.90 -11.41
N ARG A 65 11.15 -6.61 -11.27
CA ARG A 65 10.61 -6.02 -10.04
C ARG A 65 9.13 -5.67 -10.18
N ARG A 66 8.45 -5.58 -9.05
CA ARG A 66 7.11 -4.98 -8.93
C ARG A 66 7.24 -3.59 -8.33
N VAL A 67 6.60 -2.62 -8.98
CA VAL A 67 6.50 -1.24 -8.51
C VAL A 67 5.07 -1.00 -8.04
N TYR A 68 4.95 -0.49 -6.82
CA TYR A 68 3.68 -0.22 -6.14
C TYR A 68 3.38 1.27 -6.16
N GLN A 69 2.10 1.63 -6.13
CA GLN A 69 1.61 3.00 -6.04
C GLN A 69 0.26 3.02 -5.33
N ILE A 70 -0.14 4.17 -4.79
CA ILE A 70 -1.50 4.36 -4.25
C ILE A 70 -2.54 4.16 -5.34
N ASP A 71 -3.68 3.55 -5.00
CA ASP A 71 -4.88 3.49 -5.84
C ASP A 71 -5.77 4.72 -5.58
N PRO A 72 -5.88 5.68 -6.52
CA PRO A 72 -6.76 6.83 -6.35
C PRO A 72 -8.24 6.44 -6.24
N ALA A 73 -8.66 5.33 -6.88
CA ALA A 73 -10.03 4.85 -6.81
C ALA A 73 -10.36 4.33 -5.39
N GLY A 74 -9.41 3.66 -4.76
CA GLY A 74 -9.51 3.21 -3.37
C GLY A 74 -9.71 4.34 -2.38
N LEU A 75 -8.91 5.41 -2.52
CA LEU A 75 -9.08 6.63 -1.72
C LEU A 75 -10.42 7.31 -1.96
N GLY A 76 -10.88 7.34 -3.22
CA GLY A 76 -12.21 7.86 -3.56
C GLY A 76 -13.34 7.12 -2.85
N ALA A 77 -13.26 5.79 -2.76
CA ALA A 77 -14.24 4.97 -2.07
C ALA A 77 -14.28 5.21 -0.56
N ILE A 78 -13.12 5.39 0.10
CA ILE A 78 -13.06 5.75 1.52
C ILE A 78 -13.68 7.13 1.74
N ARG A 79 -13.32 8.12 0.91
CA ARG A 79 -13.82 9.50 1.04
C ARG A 79 -15.34 9.57 0.86
N ALA A 80 -15.92 8.75 -0.01
CA ALA A 80 -17.37 8.72 -0.23
C ALA A 80 -18.15 8.04 0.91
N TRP A 81 -17.47 7.31 1.80
CA TRP A 81 -18.08 6.62 2.93
C TRP A 81 -18.08 7.46 4.22
N LEU A 82 -17.12 8.39 4.35
CA LEU A 82 -17.04 9.37 5.44
C LEU A 82 -18.08 10.47 5.28
#